data_AF-A0A2D6SIG8-F1
#
_entry.id   AF-A0A2D6SIG8-F1
#
_cell.length_a   1.000
_cell.length_b   1.000
_cell.length_c   1.000
_cell.angle_alpha   90.00
_cell.angle_beta   90.00
_cell.angle_gamma   90.00
#
_symmetry.space_group_name_H-M   'P 1'
#
loop_
_entity.id
_entity.type
_entity.pdbx_description
1 polymer ?
#
loop_
_entity_poly.entity_id
_entity_poly.type
_entity_poly.pdbx_seq_one_letter_code
_entity_poly.pdbx_strand_id
1 'polypeptide(L)' 'MSGITSEFVKTISSIWHRFSLGNEEAKTLANMLAPMDDAGEEVSSSIKFDLEPSDYNRALEELGDEEGLG' A
#
# COMPACT_ATOMS: atom_id res chain seq x y z
N MET A 1 -6.36 -12.30 10.79
CA MET A 1 -4.94 -12.65 10.57
C MET A 1 -4.52 -11.82 9.39
N SER A 2 -3.50 -10.97 9.53
CA SER A 2 -3.04 -10.13 8.44
C SER A 2 -2.71 -10.96 7.19
N GLY A 3 -3.16 -10.47 6.03
CA GLY A 3 -2.85 -11.01 4.71
C GLY A 3 -1.42 -10.70 4.25
N ILE A 4 -0.70 -9.80 4.94
CA ILE A 4 0.69 -9.46 4.64
C ILE A 4 1.62 -10.54 5.21
N THR A 5 2.09 -11.42 4.32
CA THR A 5 3.02 -12.52 4.61
C THR A 5 4.44 -12.22 4.14
N SER A 6 5.43 -12.97 4.64
CA SER A 6 6.83 -12.87 4.19
C SER A 6 6.96 -13.08 2.67
N GLU A 7 6.19 -14.00 2.11
CA GLU A 7 6.15 -14.35 0.69
C GLU A 7 5.56 -13.21 -0.15
N PHE A 8 4.50 -12.58 0.36
CA PHE A 8 3.92 -11.38 -0.25
C PHE A 8 4.93 -10.24 -0.29
N VAL A 9 5.60 -9.96 0.83
CA VAL A 9 6.60 -8.90 0.94
C VAL A 9 7.78 -9.13 0.00
N LYS A 10 8.29 -10.37 -0.10
CA LYS A 10 9.34 -10.73 -1.07
C LYS A 10 8.90 -10.45 -2.51
N THR A 11 7.66 -10.83 -2.84
CA THR A 11 7.11 -10.66 -4.18
C THR A 11 7.03 -9.17 -4.54
N ILE A 12 6.40 -8.36 -3.70
CA ILE A 12 6.27 -6.91 -3.91
C ILE A 12 7.65 -6.23 -3.97
N SER A 13 8.56 -6.59 -3.05
CA SER A 13 9.92 -6.04 -3.05
C SER A 13 10.67 -6.33 -4.35
N SER A 14 10.48 -7.53 -4.91
CA SER A 14 11.10 -7.91 -6.19
C SER A 14 10.53 -7.14 -7.39
N ILE A 15 9.24 -6.82 -7.37
CA ILE A 15 8.55 -6.15 -8.48
C ILE A 15 8.80 -4.64 -8.42
N TRP A 16 8.58 -4.01 -7.27
CA TRP A 16 8.62 -2.56 -7.12
C TRP A 16 10.02 -2.02 -6.89
N HIS A 17 10.82 -2.70 -6.08
CA HIS A 17 12.14 -2.21 -5.70
C HIS A 17 13.30 -2.97 -6.34
N ARG A 18 13.00 -4.01 -7.12
CA ARG A 18 13.97 -4.83 -7.87
C ARG A 18 15.09 -5.41 -6.98
N PHE A 19 14.81 -5.64 -5.70
CA PHE A 19 15.72 -6.37 -4.80
C PHE A 19 15.06 -7.61 -4.21
N SER A 20 15.88 -8.57 -3.81
CA SER A 20 15.45 -9.78 -3.12
C SER A 20 15.76 -9.68 -1.64
N LEU A 21 14.75 -9.92 -0.81
CA LEU A 21 14.89 -9.99 0.64
C LEU A 21 15.24 -11.41 1.07
N GLY A 22 16.09 -11.51 2.09
CA GLY A 22 16.25 -12.74 2.85
C GLY A 22 15.00 -13.08 3.67
N ASN A 23 14.98 -14.28 4.23
CA ASN A 23 13.82 -14.78 4.98
C ASN A 23 13.55 -13.98 6.26
N GLU A 24 14.60 -13.59 6.98
CA GLU A 24 14.46 -12.85 8.24
C GLU A 24 14.04 -11.40 8.01
N GLU A 25 14.58 -10.75 6.98
CA GLU A 25 14.20 -9.39 6.59
C GLU A 25 12.75 -9.34 6.11
N ALA A 26 12.34 -10.32 5.29
CA ALA A 26 10.96 -10.43 4.81
C ALA A 26 9.97 -10.66 5.97
N LYS A 27 10.34 -11.51 6.94
CA LYS A 27 9.51 -11.74 8.13
C LYS A 27 9.42 -10.52 9.01
N THR A 28 10.53 -9.81 9.20
CA THR A 28 10.59 -8.56 9.97
C THR A 28 9.68 -7.52 9.33
N LEU A 29 9.76 -7.35 8.01
CA LEU A 29 8.94 -6.40 7.27
C LEU A 29 7.45 -6.79 7.25
N ALA A 30 7.12 -8.07 7.11
CA ALA A 30 5.73 -8.55 7.22
C ALA A 30 5.13 -8.24 8.60
N ASN A 31 5.89 -8.50 9.68
CA ASN A 31 5.45 -8.19 11.04
C ASN A 31 5.26 -6.68 11.27
N MET A 32 6.10 -5.84 10.65
CA MET A 32 5.96 -4.38 10.75
C MET A 32 4.72 -3.87 9.99
N LEU A 33 4.33 -4.53 8.90
CA LEU A 33 3.21 -4.12 8.05
C LEU A 33 1.86 -4.70 8.51
N ALA A 34 1.85 -5.80 9.28
CA ALA A 34 0.62 -6.43 9.75
C ALA A 34 -0.36 -5.47 10.48
N PRO A 35 0.08 -4.57 11.37
CA PRO A 35 -0.83 -3.61 12.01
C PRO A 35 -1.50 -2.63 11.02
N MET A 36 -0.82 -2.31 9.91
CA MET A 36 -1.35 -1.43 8.87
C MET A 36 -2.42 -2.15 8.04
N ASP A 37 -2.24 -3.45 7.80
CA ASP A 37 -3.23 -4.30 7.14
C ASP A 37 -4.51 -4.43 7.97
N ASP A 38 -4.37 -4.72 9.27
CA ASP A 38 -5.50 -4.80 10.20
C ASP A 38 -6.25 -3.45 10.28
N ALA A 39 -5.52 -2.33 10.37
CA ALA A 39 -6.12 -0.99 10.35
C ALA A 39 -6.81 -0.67 9.02
N GLY A 40 -6.23 -1.11 7.90
CA GLY A 40 -6.82 -0.98 6.57
C GLY A 40 -8.13 -1.75 6.43
N GLU A 41 -8.20 -2.98 6.93
CA GLU A 41 -9.44 -3.78 6.96
C GLU A 41 -10.51 -3.09 7.81
N GLU A 42 -10.17 -2.63 9.01
CA GLU A 42 -11.09 -1.92 9.90
C GLU A 42 -11.65 -0.65 9.24
N VAL A 43 -10.77 0.15 8.65
CA VAL A 43 -11.15 1.37 7.94
C VAL A 43 -11.97 1.07 6.69
N SER A 44 -11.66 0.01 5.93
CA SER A 44 -12.41 -0.38 4.73
C SER A 44 -13.88 -0.70 5.01
N SER A 45 -14.19 -1.21 6.21
CA SER A 45 -15.56 -1.49 6.63
C SER A 45 -16.39 -0.22 6.88
N SER A 46 -15.71 0.90 7.15
CA SER A 46 -16.30 2.21 7.45
C SER A 46 -16.18 3.20 6.30
N ILE A 47 -15.23 2.99 5.38
CA ILE A 47 -15.14 3.72 4.12
C ILE A 47 -16.23 3.18 3.19
N LYS A 48 -17.35 3.90 3.10
CA LYS A 48 -18.12 3.92 1.86
C LYS A 48 -17.25 4.64 0.83
N PHE A 49 -16.82 3.94 -0.21
CA PHE A 49 -16.23 4.58 -1.38
C PHE A 49 -17.34 5.40 -2.05
N ASP A 50 -17.52 6.65 -1.58
CA ASP A 50 -18.47 7.62 -2.11
C ASP A 50 -17.79 8.54 -3.14
N LEU A 51 -16.66 8.11 -3.70
CA LEU A 51 -16.04 8.79 -4.84
C LEU A 51 -16.83 8.36 -6.08
N GLU A 52 -17.77 9.20 -6.51
CA GLU A 52 -18.16 9.16 -7.92
C GLU A 52 -16.86 9.27 -8.77
N PRO A 53 -16.78 8.61 -9.94
CA PRO A 53 -15.56 8.56 -10.75
C PRO A 53 -14.87 9.90 -11.02
N SER A 54 -15.60 11.01 -10.93
CA SER A 54 -15.09 12.39 -10.99
C SER A 54 -14.11 12.76 -9.87
N ASP A 55 -14.34 12.30 -8.63
CA ASP A 55 -13.48 12.67 -7.50
C ASP A 55 -12.17 11.87 -7.48
N TYR A 56 -12.15 10.67 -8.06
CA TYR A 56 -10.92 9.91 -8.28
C TYR A 56 -10.01 10.60 -9.30
N ASN A 57 -10.57 11.09 -10.41
CA ASN A 57 -9.81 11.85 -11.41
C ASN A 57 -9.28 13.18 -10.83
N ARG A 58 -10.08 13.90 -10.03
CA ARG A 58 -9.62 15.11 -9.35
C ARG A 58 -8.51 14.82 -8.34
N ALA A 59 -8.61 13.74 -7.56
CA ALA A 59 -7.55 13.34 -6.64
C ALA A 59 -6.25 12.94 -7.36
N LEU A 60 -6.36 12.34 -8.56
CA LEU A 60 -5.20 12.06 -9.41
C LEU A 60 -4.58 13.33 -10.02
N GLU A 61 -5.39 14.31 -10.40
CA GLU A 61 -4.93 15.63 -10.86
C GLU A 61 -4.21 16.38 -9.71
N GLU A 62 -4.76 16.38 -8.50
CA GLU A 62 -4.15 17.03 -7.32
C GLU A 62 -2.82 16.37 -6.89
N LEU A 63 -2.68 15.06 -7.05
CA LEU A 63 -1.41 14.34 -6.79
C LEU A 63 -0.39 14.49 -7.92
N GLY A 64 -0.84 14.79 -9.14
CA GLY A 64 0.00 15.03 -10.32
C GLY A 64 0.53 16.46 -10.43
N ASP A 65 -0.08 17.41 -9.73
CA ASP A 65 0.30 18.83 -9.73
C ASP A 65 1.53 19.17 -8.86
N GLU A 66 2.15 18.19 -8.20
CA GLU A 66 3.47 18.38 -7.55
C GLU A 66 4.67 18.31 -8.53
N GLU A 67 4.43 18.37 -9.86
CA GLU A 67 5.46 18.66 -10.86
C GLU A 67 5.16 19.98 -11.61
N GLY A 68 5.16 21.09 -10.86
CA GLY A 68 5.07 22.45 -11.38
C GLY A 68 6.07 23.40 -10.74
N LEU A 69 7.37 23.17 -10.94
CA LEU A 69 8.38 24.21 -10.71
C LEU A 69 8.21 25.34 -11.74
N GLY A 70 7.82 26.52 -11.25
CA GLY A 70 7.83 27.80 -11.96
C GLY A 70 7.70 28.97 -11.00
#